data_AF-A0A938UMD1-F1
#
_entry.id   AF-A0A938UMD1-F1
#
_cell.length_a   1.000
_cell.length_b   1.000
_cell.length_c   1.000
_cell.angle_alpha   90.00
_cell.angle_beta   90.00
_cell.angle_gamma   90.00
#
_symmetry.space_group_name_H-M   'P 1'
#
loop_
_entity.id
_entity.type
_entity.pdbx_description
1 polymer ?
#
loop_
_entity_poly.entity_id
_entity_poly.type
_entity_poly.pdbx_seq_one_letter_code
_entity_poly.pdbx_strand_id
1 'polypeptide(L)'
;MGERPFDVPAMPAAAAVRWEDPDAHLSGDLGGALLHLSAGLPPEVAPRRLWFPAGPSHHGQLARLAKAGVEVVWADRGLPDLYVSGGEGEVLMPGAQGRLRLRLTPSQSAALGQLLAAAPVWRFRTEARIGDAAYRNARFWLPEEASASGLQAEQLVELADMTASSLRELPTTAPVEVPAAQPLALTVRYQWTVVPPRVPAGAVEDVLVGRWRKLDQDWQARLATVQEALGEAKHERGRMGRALQRLQSALLGFERTHGGLLQRVEALRAQRPSLVGPGGAATLLSQAAEVEDAARKLHGEQDAAERKAREDDERDRQLAAWQRRTEDAKRELPNRRAALKAAEQRRDACAEELRGVDEAMQAADKTAKKNAVASQRKLADDLQRAEKEIAKHRNEIEDLAQQLAGCFEFRPPPAPASRAQQVKGRFVPVASAARSAVDVPDEKLPEVGTLRSHKGRRYLVIDSWDHLAVGEQAAARLAAHLVAPENT
;
A
#
# COMPACT_ATOMS: atom_id res chain seq x y z
N MET A 1 -98.26 52.31 -37.57
CA MET A 1 -96.98 52.61 -36.87
C MET A 1 -97.35 53.50 -35.71
N GLY A 2 -97.52 52.92 -34.52
CA GLY A 2 -97.94 53.65 -33.32
C GLY A 2 -96.71 53.97 -32.48
N GLU A 3 -96.52 55.26 -32.19
CA GLU A 3 -95.60 55.75 -31.16
C GLU A 3 -96.00 55.11 -29.82
N ARG A 4 -95.02 54.51 -29.13
CA ARG A 4 -95.25 53.94 -27.80
C ARG A 4 -95.31 55.09 -26.80
N PRO A 5 -96.34 55.19 -25.93
CA PRO A 5 -96.59 56.35 -25.08
C PRO A 5 -95.61 56.56 -23.92
N PHE A 6 -94.50 55.80 -23.87
CA PHE A 6 -93.50 55.85 -22.81
C PHE A 6 -92.05 55.79 -23.33
N ASP A 7 -91.81 56.19 -24.58
CA ASP A 7 -90.44 56.36 -25.05
C ASP A 7 -89.80 57.55 -24.32
N VAL A 8 -88.87 57.25 -23.41
CA VAL A 8 -88.06 58.26 -22.73
C VAL A 8 -87.36 59.07 -23.83
N PRO A 9 -87.52 60.41 -23.87
CA PRO A 9 -86.90 61.21 -24.93
C PRO A 9 -85.39 60.99 -24.92
N ALA A 10 -84.82 60.80 -26.11
CA ALA A 10 -83.38 60.64 -26.27
C ALA A 10 -82.69 61.83 -25.62
N MET A 11 -81.94 61.55 -24.54
CA MET A 11 -81.26 62.59 -23.77
C MET A 11 -80.27 63.33 -24.70
N PRO A 12 -80.28 64.67 -24.72
CA PRO A 12 -79.36 65.44 -25.54
C PRO A 12 -77.91 65.03 -25.26
N ALA A 13 -77.06 65.04 -26.30
CA ALA A 13 -75.64 64.72 -26.15
C ALA A 13 -74.94 65.62 -25.10
N ALA A 14 -75.46 66.83 -24.88
CA ALA A 14 -74.96 67.81 -23.92
C ALA A 14 -75.52 67.66 -22.49
N ALA A 15 -76.38 66.68 -22.21
CA ALA A 15 -76.95 66.49 -20.88
C ALA A 15 -75.85 66.16 -19.84
N ALA A 16 -75.95 66.74 -18.65
CA ALA A 16 -74.95 66.58 -17.60
C ALA A 16 -74.89 65.15 -17.02
N VAL A 17 -75.98 64.38 -17.16
CA VAL A 17 -76.10 63.00 -16.71
C VAL A 17 -76.75 62.18 -17.82
N ARG A 18 -76.11 61.08 -18.23
CA ARG A 18 -76.60 60.20 -19.29
C ARG A 18 -76.36 58.74 -18.95
N TRP A 19 -77.34 57.91 -19.24
CA TRP A 19 -77.17 56.47 -19.27
C TRP A 19 -76.63 56.06 -20.63
N GLU A 20 -75.54 55.31 -20.64
CA GLU A 20 -74.85 54.85 -21.84
C GLU A 20 -74.80 53.32 -21.86
N ASP A 21 -74.51 52.79 -23.05
CA ASP A 21 -74.27 51.36 -23.25
C ASP A 21 -73.10 50.84 -22.38
N PRO A 22 -73.11 49.57 -21.94
CA PRO A 22 -71.99 48.97 -21.21
C PRO A 22 -70.62 49.16 -21.87
N ASP A 23 -70.55 49.21 -23.21
CA ASP A 23 -69.32 49.38 -23.97
C ASP A 23 -68.95 50.85 -24.22
N ALA A 24 -69.66 51.79 -23.59
CA ALA A 24 -69.37 53.21 -23.75
C ALA A 24 -67.95 53.56 -23.27
N HIS A 25 -67.31 54.43 -24.05
CA HIS A 25 -65.99 55.00 -23.77
C HIS A 25 -66.08 56.51 -23.56
N LEU A 26 -65.08 57.09 -22.91
CA LEU A 26 -64.94 58.54 -22.76
C LEU A 26 -64.82 59.18 -24.15
N SER A 27 -65.55 60.28 -24.40
CA SER A 27 -65.70 60.84 -25.76
C SER A 27 -65.18 62.27 -25.92
N GLY A 28 -64.46 62.79 -24.92
CA GLY A 28 -63.86 64.13 -24.96
C GLY A 28 -62.50 64.17 -25.67
N ASP A 29 -61.91 65.37 -25.74
CA ASP A 29 -60.52 65.53 -26.16
C ASP A 29 -59.58 65.00 -25.07
N LEU A 30 -59.09 63.78 -25.29
CA LEU A 30 -58.15 63.11 -24.40
C LEU A 30 -56.71 63.58 -24.61
N GLY A 31 -56.43 64.36 -25.66
CA GLY A 31 -55.11 64.91 -25.96
C GLY A 31 -54.65 65.85 -24.83
N GLY A 32 -53.54 65.52 -24.18
CA GLY A 32 -53.04 66.32 -23.06
C GLY A 32 -53.88 66.29 -21.78
N ALA A 33 -54.92 65.44 -21.70
CA ALA A 33 -55.78 65.31 -20.53
C ALA A 33 -55.10 64.56 -19.37
N LEU A 34 -55.67 64.68 -18.16
CA LEU A 34 -55.44 63.74 -17.05
C LEU A 34 -56.51 62.66 -17.12
N LEU A 35 -56.12 61.42 -17.39
CA LEU A 35 -57.03 60.31 -17.67
C LEU A 35 -56.85 59.20 -16.62
N HIS A 36 -57.96 58.65 -16.13
CA HIS A 36 -57.99 57.45 -15.32
C HIS A 36 -58.88 56.40 -15.99
N LEU A 37 -58.35 55.19 -16.14
CA LEU A 37 -59.05 54.05 -16.69
C LEU A 37 -58.88 52.87 -15.73
N SER A 38 -60.00 52.32 -15.27
CA SER A 38 -60.07 51.23 -14.31
C SER A 38 -59.75 49.87 -14.94
N ALA A 39 -60.09 49.69 -16.21
CA ALA A 39 -59.85 48.49 -17.01
C ALA A 39 -59.95 48.81 -18.52
N GLY A 40 -59.75 47.80 -19.37
CA GLY A 40 -59.93 47.91 -20.82
C GLY A 40 -58.65 48.19 -21.59
N LEU A 41 -58.78 48.77 -22.79
CA LEU A 41 -57.63 49.10 -23.64
C LEU A 41 -57.11 50.50 -23.31
N PRO A 42 -55.78 50.70 -23.23
CA PRO A 42 -55.23 52.05 -23.14
C PRO A 42 -55.59 52.86 -24.40
N PRO A 43 -55.77 54.19 -24.28
CA PRO A 43 -56.16 55.02 -25.41
C PRO A 43 -55.09 55.02 -26.50
N GLU A 44 -55.51 55.26 -27.76
CA GLU A 44 -54.58 55.49 -28.87
C GLU A 44 -54.03 56.92 -28.88
N VAL A 45 -54.81 57.87 -28.34
CA VAL A 45 -54.42 59.28 -28.18
C VAL A 45 -53.47 59.43 -26.99
N ALA A 46 -52.57 60.41 -27.04
CA ALA A 46 -51.61 60.70 -25.99
C ALA A 46 -52.16 61.69 -24.93
N PRO A 47 -52.70 61.22 -23.78
CA PRO A 47 -53.00 62.10 -22.67
C PRO A 47 -51.71 62.64 -22.03
N ARG A 48 -51.81 63.69 -21.21
CA ARG A 48 -50.65 64.16 -20.44
C ARG A 48 -50.23 63.13 -19.39
N ARG A 49 -51.21 62.52 -18.71
CA ARG A 49 -50.99 61.47 -17.70
C ARG A 49 -52.12 60.45 -17.79
N LEU A 50 -51.76 59.18 -17.77
CA LEU A 50 -52.67 58.05 -17.79
C LEU A 50 -52.53 57.25 -16.49
N TRP A 51 -53.59 57.17 -15.70
CA TRP A 51 -53.72 56.23 -14.59
C TRP A 51 -54.32 54.94 -15.11
N PHE A 52 -53.52 53.88 -15.21
CA PHE A 52 -53.92 52.60 -15.78
C PHE A 52 -53.10 51.44 -15.19
N PRO A 53 -53.74 50.31 -14.81
CA PRO A 53 -53.02 49.15 -14.30
C PRO A 53 -52.25 48.48 -15.45
N ALA A 54 -50.92 48.64 -15.47
CA ALA A 54 -50.10 48.01 -16.49
C ALA A 54 -50.19 46.48 -16.45
N GLY A 55 -50.31 45.86 -17.63
CA GLY A 55 -50.39 44.41 -17.79
C GLY A 55 -49.74 43.95 -19.10
N PRO A 56 -49.49 42.63 -19.26
CA PRO A 56 -48.74 42.08 -20.39
C PRO A 56 -49.46 42.33 -21.74
N SER A 57 -50.79 42.22 -21.75
CA SER A 57 -51.65 42.48 -22.91
C SER A 57 -51.60 43.91 -23.43
N HIS A 58 -51.11 44.85 -22.61
CA HIS A 58 -51.12 46.28 -22.92
C HIS A 58 -49.71 46.86 -23.07
N HIS A 59 -48.66 46.06 -22.89
CA HIS A 59 -47.28 46.52 -22.85
C HIS A 59 -46.90 47.34 -24.10
N GLY A 60 -47.18 46.82 -25.30
CA GLY A 60 -46.86 47.51 -26.55
C GLY A 60 -47.52 48.88 -26.67
N GLN A 61 -48.79 48.99 -26.25
CA GLN A 61 -49.52 50.26 -26.27
C GLN A 61 -48.98 51.24 -25.23
N LEU A 62 -48.77 50.79 -23.99
CA LEU A 62 -48.23 51.63 -22.92
C LEU A 62 -46.81 52.10 -23.23
N ALA A 63 -46.00 51.26 -23.88
CA ALA A 63 -44.68 51.63 -24.36
C ALA A 63 -44.73 52.72 -25.45
N ARG A 64 -45.68 52.63 -26.39
CA ARG A 64 -45.90 53.70 -27.38
C ARG A 64 -46.30 55.01 -26.73
N LEU A 65 -47.24 54.99 -25.79
CA LEU A 65 -47.68 56.17 -25.04
C LEU A 65 -46.53 56.78 -24.22
N ALA A 66 -45.78 55.96 -23.49
CA ALA A 66 -44.63 56.42 -22.71
C ALA A 66 -43.56 57.09 -23.61
N LYS A 67 -43.27 56.52 -24.79
CA LYS A 67 -42.37 57.13 -25.80
C LYS A 67 -42.91 58.44 -26.37
N ALA A 68 -44.22 58.61 -26.46
CA ALA A 68 -44.87 59.86 -26.85
C ALA A 68 -44.89 60.92 -25.73
N GLY A 69 -44.28 60.64 -24.56
CA GLY A 69 -44.19 61.57 -23.43
C GLY A 69 -45.34 61.47 -22.43
N VAL A 70 -46.23 60.48 -22.57
CA VAL A 70 -47.33 60.26 -21.62
C VAL A 70 -46.79 59.69 -20.31
N GLU A 71 -47.14 60.31 -19.17
CA GLU A 71 -46.83 59.73 -17.87
C GLU A 71 -47.84 58.62 -17.53
N VAL A 72 -47.44 57.36 -17.71
CA VAL A 72 -48.27 56.19 -17.36
C VAL A 72 -48.00 55.77 -15.91
N VAL A 73 -49.03 55.82 -15.07
CA VAL A 73 -48.96 55.63 -13.62
C VAL A 73 -50.07 54.72 -13.12
N TRP A 74 -49.92 54.20 -11.91
CA TRP A 74 -50.94 53.41 -11.25
C TRP A 74 -50.94 53.61 -9.74
N ALA A 75 -52.14 53.60 -9.16
CA ALA A 75 -52.40 53.41 -7.75
C ALA A 75 -53.82 52.87 -7.63
N ASP A 76 -54.06 51.94 -6.71
CA ASP A 76 -55.42 51.52 -6.42
C ASP A 76 -56.14 52.65 -5.68
N ARG A 77 -57.03 53.34 -6.40
CA ARG A 77 -57.77 54.52 -5.92
C ARG A 77 -59.28 54.31 -5.92
N GLY A 78 -59.76 53.17 -6.42
CA GLY A 78 -61.19 52.90 -6.60
C GLY A 78 -61.93 53.92 -7.46
N LEU A 79 -61.23 54.64 -8.35
CA LEU A 79 -61.85 55.64 -9.22
C LEU A 79 -62.49 54.97 -10.45
N PRO A 80 -63.63 55.48 -10.94
CA PRO A 80 -64.20 55.07 -12.23
C PRO A 80 -63.36 55.58 -13.41
N ASP A 81 -63.77 55.24 -14.64
CA ASP A 81 -63.15 55.79 -15.84
C ASP A 81 -63.48 57.28 -15.92
N LEU A 82 -62.48 58.16 -16.04
CA LEU A 82 -62.71 59.60 -16.05
C LEU A 82 -61.57 60.36 -16.73
N TYR A 83 -61.86 61.55 -17.25
CA TYR A 83 -60.83 62.47 -17.73
C TYR A 83 -61.08 63.91 -17.25
N VAL A 84 -60.01 64.69 -17.18
CA VAL A 84 -60.04 66.14 -16.92
C VAL A 84 -59.12 66.84 -17.92
N SER A 85 -59.64 67.85 -18.63
CA SER A 85 -58.90 68.67 -19.59
C SER A 85 -59.43 70.10 -19.61
N GLY A 86 -58.57 71.11 -19.45
CA GLY A 86 -58.92 72.51 -19.70
C GLY A 86 -60.12 73.09 -18.91
N GLY A 87 -60.48 72.51 -17.76
CA GLY A 87 -61.65 72.90 -16.96
C GLY A 87 -62.91 72.08 -17.25
N GLU A 88 -62.90 71.27 -18.29
CA GLU A 88 -63.90 70.23 -18.55
C GLU A 88 -63.47 68.90 -17.94
N GLY A 89 -64.45 68.05 -17.68
CA GLY A 89 -64.19 66.70 -17.24
C GLY A 89 -65.43 65.84 -17.35
N GLU A 90 -65.20 64.55 -17.43
CA GLU A 90 -66.23 63.54 -17.58
C GLU A 90 -65.89 62.34 -16.72
N VAL A 91 -66.90 61.77 -16.09
CA VAL A 91 -66.80 60.52 -15.33
C VAL A 91 -67.77 59.53 -15.94
N LEU A 92 -67.31 58.29 -16.10
CA LEU A 92 -68.09 57.18 -16.59
C LEU A 92 -68.11 56.09 -15.52
N MET A 93 -69.19 56.06 -14.75
CA MET A 93 -69.35 55.14 -13.64
C MET A 93 -69.86 53.78 -14.15
N PRO A 94 -69.26 52.66 -13.71
CA PRO A 94 -69.72 51.34 -14.08
C PRO A 94 -71.07 51.02 -13.40
N GLY A 95 -71.95 50.31 -14.10
CA GLY A 95 -73.23 49.82 -13.60
C GLY A 95 -73.57 48.44 -14.17
N ALA A 96 -74.56 47.76 -13.58
CA ALA A 96 -74.91 46.38 -13.95
C ALA A 96 -75.56 46.24 -15.34
N GLN A 97 -76.20 47.30 -15.85
CA GLN A 97 -76.97 47.29 -17.10
C GLN A 97 -76.48 48.34 -18.13
N GLY A 98 -75.35 48.99 -17.84
CA GLY A 98 -74.89 50.16 -18.60
C GLY A 98 -73.95 51.02 -17.76
N ARG A 99 -73.48 52.12 -18.35
CA ARG A 99 -72.56 53.05 -17.70
C ARG A 99 -73.22 54.41 -17.50
N LEU A 100 -73.02 55.04 -16.36
CA LEU A 100 -73.52 56.39 -16.11
C LEU A 100 -72.45 57.42 -16.45
N ARG A 101 -72.68 58.21 -17.51
CA ARG A 101 -71.84 59.33 -17.91
C ARG A 101 -72.26 60.59 -17.17
N LEU A 102 -71.31 61.24 -16.53
CA LEU A 102 -71.48 62.49 -15.79
C LEU A 102 -70.51 63.55 -16.35
N ARG A 103 -71.05 64.67 -16.82
CA ARG A 103 -70.23 65.84 -17.15
C ARG A 103 -69.98 66.64 -15.87
N LEU A 104 -68.71 66.89 -15.59
CA LEU A 104 -68.28 67.55 -14.38
C LEU A 104 -68.42 69.07 -14.50
N THR A 105 -68.79 69.71 -13.38
CA THR A 105 -68.69 71.17 -13.27
C THR A 105 -67.22 71.61 -13.18
N PRO A 106 -66.88 72.88 -13.48
CA PRO A 106 -65.50 73.35 -13.39
C PRO A 106 -64.83 73.12 -12.03
N SER A 107 -65.59 73.25 -10.92
CA SER A 107 -65.07 72.98 -9.58
C SER A 107 -64.81 71.49 -9.32
N GLN A 108 -65.67 70.60 -9.83
CA GLN A 108 -65.48 69.15 -9.75
C GLN A 108 -64.29 68.70 -10.61
N SER A 109 -64.19 69.22 -11.83
CA SER A 109 -63.04 69.01 -12.73
C SER A 109 -61.74 69.46 -12.08
N ALA A 110 -61.71 70.62 -11.43
CA ALA A 110 -60.53 71.11 -10.71
C ALA A 110 -60.13 70.19 -9.54
N ALA A 111 -61.10 69.74 -8.73
CA ALA A 111 -60.85 68.84 -7.60
C ALA A 111 -60.32 67.46 -8.07
N LEU A 112 -60.94 66.87 -9.09
CA LEU A 112 -60.46 65.62 -9.68
C LEU A 112 -59.12 65.78 -10.39
N GLY A 113 -58.87 66.93 -11.03
CA GLY A 113 -57.58 67.27 -11.61
C GLY A 113 -56.46 67.28 -10.56
N GLN A 114 -56.70 67.86 -9.37
CA GLN A 114 -55.75 67.81 -8.25
C GLN A 114 -55.51 66.36 -7.77
N LEU A 115 -56.57 65.55 -7.68
CA LEU A 115 -56.45 64.15 -7.31
C LEU A 115 -55.59 63.36 -8.31
N LEU A 116 -55.81 63.53 -9.61
CA LEU A 116 -55.02 62.86 -10.66
C LEU A 116 -53.61 63.44 -10.83
N ALA A 117 -53.37 64.67 -10.37
CA ALA A 117 -52.04 65.27 -10.34
C ALA A 117 -51.18 64.76 -9.17
N ALA A 118 -51.79 64.18 -8.13
CA ALA A 118 -51.08 63.66 -6.96
C ALA A 118 -50.03 62.57 -7.30
N ALA A 119 -49.10 62.34 -6.37
CA ALA A 119 -48.01 61.37 -6.57
C ALA A 119 -48.54 59.95 -6.79
N PRO A 120 -48.00 59.21 -7.78
CA PRO A 120 -48.38 57.83 -8.02
C PRO A 120 -47.61 56.86 -7.12
N VAL A 121 -48.17 55.66 -6.92
CA VAL A 121 -47.49 54.55 -6.22
C VAL A 121 -46.61 53.77 -7.20
N TRP A 122 -47.10 53.56 -8.42
CA TRP A 122 -46.40 52.85 -9.49
C TRP A 122 -46.27 53.74 -10.71
N ARG A 123 -45.12 53.66 -11.39
CA ARG A 123 -44.88 54.33 -12.68
C ARG A 123 -44.36 53.32 -13.68
N PHE A 124 -45.02 53.24 -14.83
CA PHE A 124 -44.57 52.39 -15.93
C PHE A 124 -43.37 53.04 -16.62
N ARG A 125 -42.35 52.24 -16.91
CA ARG A 125 -41.14 52.66 -17.61
C ARG A 125 -40.68 51.56 -18.56
N THR A 126 -40.10 51.96 -19.68
CA THR A 126 -39.51 51.06 -20.69
C THR A 126 -37.98 51.06 -20.65
N GLU A 127 -37.37 52.05 -19.99
CA GLU A 127 -35.91 52.27 -19.97
C GLU A 127 -35.36 52.10 -18.55
N ALA A 128 -35.66 50.96 -17.92
CA ALA A 128 -35.13 50.63 -16.60
C ALA A 128 -33.81 49.86 -16.76
N ARG A 129 -32.73 50.36 -16.14
CA ARG A 129 -31.49 49.59 -15.96
C ARG A 129 -31.62 48.79 -14.68
N ILE A 130 -31.65 47.47 -14.81
CA ILE A 130 -31.85 46.53 -13.70
C ILE A 130 -30.85 46.74 -12.54
N GLY A 131 -29.64 47.25 -12.81
CA GLY A 131 -28.63 47.55 -11.79
C GLY A 131 -28.85 48.84 -10.98
N ASP A 132 -29.78 49.72 -11.35
CA ASP A 132 -29.97 50.98 -10.63
C ASP A 132 -30.68 50.73 -9.29
N ALA A 133 -30.16 51.36 -8.22
CA ALA A 133 -30.71 51.21 -6.88
C ALA A 133 -32.21 51.59 -6.77
N ALA A 134 -32.67 52.50 -7.63
CA ALA A 134 -34.06 52.93 -7.70
C ALA A 134 -35.05 51.82 -8.12
N TYR A 135 -34.57 50.75 -8.76
CA TYR A 135 -35.40 49.65 -9.27
C TYR A 135 -35.25 48.35 -8.50
N ARG A 136 -34.58 48.34 -7.33
CA ARG A 136 -34.44 47.12 -6.50
C ARG A 136 -35.77 46.48 -6.12
N ASN A 137 -36.80 47.29 -5.92
CA ASN A 137 -38.16 46.84 -5.60
C ASN A 137 -39.12 46.93 -6.80
N ALA A 138 -38.60 47.20 -8.00
CA ALA A 138 -39.40 47.24 -9.21
C ALA A 138 -39.78 45.82 -9.64
N ARG A 139 -40.90 45.72 -10.38
CA ARG A 139 -41.31 44.50 -11.04
C ARG A 139 -41.11 44.65 -12.54
N PHE A 140 -40.59 43.62 -13.16
CA PHE A 140 -40.22 43.59 -14.57
C PHE A 140 -41.09 42.57 -15.28
N TRP A 141 -41.68 42.96 -16.41
CA TRP A 141 -42.28 42.01 -17.34
C TRP A 141 -41.21 41.57 -18.32
N LEU A 142 -40.88 40.29 -18.28
CA LEU A 142 -40.05 39.70 -19.33
C LEU A 142 -40.90 39.40 -20.57
N PRO A 143 -40.28 39.35 -21.76
CA PRO A 143 -40.98 38.91 -22.96
C PRO A 143 -41.69 37.56 -22.72
N GLU A 144 -42.92 37.44 -23.23
CA GLU A 144 -43.72 36.20 -23.16
C GLU A 144 -44.18 35.78 -21.75
N GLU A 145 -43.86 36.54 -20.70
CA GLU A 145 -44.36 36.27 -19.34
C GLU A 145 -45.74 36.90 -19.08
N ALA A 146 -46.65 36.11 -18.51
CA ALA A 146 -47.98 36.57 -18.11
C ALA A 146 -47.98 37.45 -16.85
N SER A 147 -46.88 37.49 -16.09
CA SER A 147 -46.77 38.19 -14.82
C SER A 147 -45.43 38.88 -14.65
N ALA A 148 -45.40 39.96 -13.87
CA ALA A 148 -44.16 40.66 -13.57
C ALA A 148 -43.36 39.94 -12.48
N SER A 149 -42.05 39.82 -12.69
CA SER A 149 -41.09 39.17 -11.79
C SER A 149 -40.20 40.22 -11.09
N GLY A 150 -39.69 39.90 -9.91
CA GLY A 150 -38.76 40.76 -9.16
C GLY A 150 -37.31 40.52 -9.56
N LEU A 151 -36.41 41.40 -9.12
CA LEU A 151 -34.97 41.18 -9.28
C LEU A 151 -34.48 40.11 -8.32
N GLN A 152 -33.57 39.27 -8.82
CA GLN A 152 -32.85 38.31 -8.00
C GLN A 152 -31.44 38.83 -7.74
N ALA A 153 -31.08 39.03 -6.47
CA ALA A 153 -29.77 39.55 -6.11
C ALA A 153 -28.63 38.59 -6.49
N GLU A 154 -28.82 37.29 -6.24
CA GLU A 154 -27.87 36.23 -6.58
C GLU A 154 -28.62 35.00 -7.10
N GLN A 155 -28.22 34.51 -8.27
CA GLN A 155 -28.64 33.23 -8.82
C GLN A 155 -27.52 32.21 -8.66
N LEU A 156 -27.77 31.14 -7.90
CA LEU A 156 -26.88 29.99 -7.82
C LEU A 156 -27.27 28.98 -8.90
N VAL A 157 -26.31 28.61 -9.74
CA VAL A 157 -26.48 27.59 -10.76
C VAL A 157 -25.54 26.42 -10.46
N GLU A 158 -26.12 25.30 -10.04
CA GLU A 158 -25.41 24.05 -9.81
C GLU A 158 -25.22 23.33 -11.15
N LEU A 159 -23.97 23.02 -11.47
CA LEU A 159 -23.59 22.29 -12.67
C LEU A 159 -23.26 20.84 -12.30
N ALA A 160 -23.36 19.97 -13.29
CA ALA A 160 -23.03 18.55 -13.13
C ALA A 160 -21.55 18.36 -12.73
N ASP A 161 -21.30 17.27 -12.01
CA ASP A 161 -19.95 16.87 -11.63
C ASP A 161 -19.08 16.63 -12.87
N MET A 162 -17.87 17.18 -12.84
CA MET A 162 -16.91 17.06 -13.92
C MET A 162 -15.80 16.10 -13.56
N THR A 163 -15.44 15.19 -14.46
CA THR A 163 -14.27 14.32 -14.24
C THR A 163 -13.04 14.97 -14.86
N ALA A 164 -12.00 15.18 -14.07
CA ALA A 164 -10.71 15.65 -14.59
C ALA A 164 -10.01 14.51 -15.36
N SER A 165 -9.31 14.86 -16.45
CA SER A 165 -8.50 13.90 -17.22
C SER A 165 -7.27 13.42 -16.45
N SER A 166 -6.72 14.29 -15.59
CA SER A 166 -5.52 14.02 -14.79
C SER A 166 -5.65 14.64 -13.40
N LEU A 167 -4.88 14.13 -12.43
CA LEU A 167 -4.86 14.73 -11.08
C LEU A 167 -4.33 16.17 -11.10
N ARG A 168 -3.42 16.51 -12.02
CA ARG A 168 -2.85 17.85 -12.14
C ARG A 168 -3.85 18.89 -12.64
N GLU A 169 -4.84 18.47 -13.43
CA GLU A 169 -5.84 19.36 -14.01
C GLU A 169 -7.01 19.66 -13.07
N LEU A 170 -7.13 18.96 -11.93
CA LEU A 170 -8.18 19.16 -10.94
C LEU A 170 -8.43 20.64 -10.55
N PRO A 171 -7.41 21.44 -10.17
CA PRO A 171 -7.63 22.83 -9.77
C PRO A 171 -8.02 23.76 -10.93
N THR A 172 -7.78 23.35 -12.18
CA THR A 172 -8.02 24.17 -13.38
C THR A 172 -9.19 23.66 -14.23
N THR A 173 -9.81 22.54 -13.85
CA THR A 173 -10.91 21.95 -14.59
C THR A 173 -12.16 22.81 -14.43
N ALA A 174 -12.62 23.35 -15.56
CA ALA A 174 -13.79 24.22 -15.63
C ALA A 174 -14.76 23.71 -16.72
N PRO A 175 -16.07 23.97 -16.55
CA PRO A 175 -17.08 23.66 -17.55
C PRO A 175 -16.81 24.44 -18.84
N VAL A 176 -16.85 23.73 -19.97
CA VAL A 176 -16.65 24.34 -21.30
C VAL A 176 -17.84 25.23 -21.66
N GLU A 177 -19.04 24.82 -21.28
CA GLU A 177 -20.28 25.55 -21.50
C GLU A 177 -20.98 25.78 -20.17
N VAL A 178 -21.39 27.03 -19.94
CA VAL A 178 -22.21 27.43 -18.80
C VAL A 178 -23.60 27.80 -19.31
N PRO A 179 -24.68 27.35 -18.64
CA PRO A 179 -26.04 27.69 -19.02
C PRO A 179 -26.27 29.20 -18.86
N ALA A 180 -27.18 29.75 -19.68
CA ALA A 180 -27.50 31.17 -19.61
C ALA A 180 -28.15 31.53 -18.26
N ALA A 181 -27.74 32.67 -17.71
CA ALA A 181 -28.32 33.24 -16.52
C ALA A 181 -29.75 33.72 -16.76
N GLN A 182 -30.54 33.79 -15.68
CA GLN A 182 -31.85 34.42 -15.73
C GLN A 182 -31.73 35.93 -15.97
N PRO A 183 -32.56 36.54 -16.84
CA PRO A 183 -32.44 37.96 -17.20
C PRO A 183 -32.55 38.95 -16.03
N LEU A 184 -33.16 38.56 -14.91
CA LEU A 184 -33.38 39.41 -13.72
C LEU A 184 -32.37 39.14 -12.59
N ALA A 185 -31.37 38.28 -12.81
CA ALA A 185 -30.30 38.04 -11.86
C ALA A 185 -29.23 39.14 -11.94
N LEU A 186 -28.92 39.78 -10.82
CA LEU A 186 -27.86 40.79 -10.73
C LEU A 186 -26.46 40.16 -10.69
N THR A 187 -26.33 39.06 -9.97
CA THR A 187 -25.10 38.27 -9.85
C THR A 187 -25.43 36.82 -10.08
N VAL A 188 -24.56 36.10 -10.78
CA VAL A 188 -24.72 34.67 -11.05
C VAL A 188 -23.48 33.96 -10.54
N ARG A 189 -23.68 32.93 -9.72
CA ARG A 189 -22.62 32.06 -9.21
C ARG A 189 -22.81 30.68 -9.78
N TYR A 190 -21.85 30.24 -10.59
CA TYR A 190 -21.79 28.87 -11.09
C TYR A 190 -20.99 28.03 -10.10
N GLN A 191 -21.54 26.87 -9.72
CA GLN A 191 -20.91 25.95 -8.80
C GLN A 191 -20.84 24.57 -9.43
N TRP A 192 -19.67 23.95 -9.41
CA TRP A 192 -19.44 22.58 -9.88
C TRP A 192 -18.45 21.87 -8.96
N THR A 193 -18.50 20.54 -8.99
CA THR A 193 -17.54 19.68 -8.30
C THR A 193 -16.67 18.99 -9.33
N VAL A 194 -15.34 19.05 -9.14
CA VAL A 194 -14.41 18.28 -9.98
C VAL A 194 -14.05 16.98 -9.28
N VAL A 195 -14.39 15.86 -9.90
CA VAL A 195 -14.08 14.52 -9.45
C VAL A 195 -12.72 14.10 -10.02
N PRO A 196 -11.77 13.66 -9.18
CA PRO A 196 -10.48 13.16 -9.65
C PRO A 196 -10.65 11.89 -10.50
N PRO A 197 -9.77 11.60 -11.47
CA PRO A 197 -9.68 10.28 -12.07
C PRO A 197 -9.34 9.25 -10.98
N ARG A 198 -10.16 8.21 -10.87
CA ARG A 198 -10.06 7.18 -9.80
C ARG A 198 -9.68 5.83 -10.36
N VAL A 199 -9.10 5.00 -9.50
CA VAL A 199 -8.83 3.61 -9.84
C VAL A 199 -10.15 2.85 -10.10
N PRO A 200 -10.26 2.06 -11.19
CA PRO A 200 -11.47 1.31 -11.48
C PRO A 200 -11.79 0.29 -10.38
N ALA A 201 -13.08 0.15 -10.06
CA ALA A 201 -13.55 -0.86 -9.12
C ALA A 201 -13.13 -2.28 -9.57
N GLY A 202 -12.57 -3.05 -8.64
CA GLY A 202 -12.06 -4.40 -8.92
C GLY A 202 -10.66 -4.42 -9.53
N ALA A 203 -9.91 -3.32 -9.51
CA ALA A 203 -8.49 -3.34 -9.79
C ALA A 203 -7.76 -4.27 -8.80
N VAL A 204 -6.82 -5.07 -9.27
CA VAL A 204 -6.02 -5.97 -8.44
C VAL A 204 -4.60 -5.48 -8.34
N GLU A 205 -3.85 -5.94 -7.33
CA GLU A 205 -2.42 -5.62 -7.22
C GLU A 205 -1.68 -6.04 -8.51
N ASP A 206 -0.79 -5.17 -9.01
CA ASP A 206 -0.05 -5.45 -10.24
C ASP A 206 0.93 -6.63 -10.06
N VAL A 207 1.11 -7.42 -11.12
CA VAL A 207 2.00 -8.59 -11.13
C VAL A 207 3.44 -8.22 -10.75
N LEU A 208 3.89 -7.02 -11.10
CA LEU A 208 5.20 -6.49 -10.76
C LEU A 208 5.41 -6.47 -9.23
N VAL A 209 4.41 -6.01 -8.48
CA VAL A 209 4.46 -5.96 -7.01
C VAL A 209 4.58 -7.37 -6.43
N GLY A 210 3.81 -8.32 -6.98
CA GLY A 210 3.89 -9.73 -6.59
C GLY A 210 5.28 -10.34 -6.85
N ARG A 211 5.90 -10.05 -8.00
CA ARG A 211 7.25 -10.53 -8.34
C ARG A 211 8.31 -9.97 -7.40
N TRP A 212 8.29 -8.67 -7.11
CA TRP A 212 9.21 -8.05 -6.16
C TRP A 212 9.02 -8.57 -4.73
N ARG A 213 7.77 -8.79 -4.30
CA ARG A 213 7.49 -9.40 -2.99
C ARG A 213 8.06 -10.82 -2.89
N LYS A 214 7.90 -11.62 -3.93
CA LYS A 214 8.47 -12.97 -3.99
C LYS A 214 10.00 -12.91 -3.93
N LEU A 215 10.62 -12.00 -4.68
CA LEU A 215 12.07 -11.80 -4.65
C LEU A 215 12.58 -11.42 -3.24
N ASP A 216 11.88 -10.52 -2.55
CA ASP A 216 12.23 -10.14 -1.17
C ASP A 216 12.06 -11.32 -0.20
N GLN A 217 11.06 -12.17 -0.39
CA GLN A 217 10.87 -13.38 0.42
C GLN A 217 12.00 -14.38 0.18
N ASP A 218 12.31 -14.66 -1.08
CA ASP A 218 13.40 -15.56 -1.46
C ASP A 218 14.75 -15.03 -0.94
N TRP A 219 14.97 -13.71 -1.00
CA TRP A 219 16.12 -13.03 -0.41
C TRP A 219 16.26 -13.27 1.10
N GLN A 220 15.18 -13.05 1.85
CA GLN A 220 15.18 -13.25 3.31
C GLN A 220 15.38 -14.73 3.67
N ALA A 221 14.75 -15.65 2.94
CA ALA A 221 14.91 -17.08 3.16
C ALA A 221 16.35 -17.55 2.89
N ARG A 222 16.97 -17.01 1.84
CA ARG A 222 18.35 -17.30 1.46
C ARG A 222 19.34 -16.85 2.55
N LEU A 223 19.22 -15.60 3.01
CA LEU A 223 20.06 -15.08 4.10
C LEU A 223 19.85 -15.84 5.42
N ALA A 224 18.60 -16.20 5.74
CA ALA A 224 18.29 -16.99 6.93
C ALA A 224 18.95 -18.37 6.90
N THR A 225 18.94 -19.05 5.73
CA THR A 225 19.61 -20.34 5.53
C THR A 225 21.12 -20.24 5.77
N VAL A 226 21.76 -19.17 5.28
CA VAL A 226 23.19 -18.94 5.51
C VAL A 226 23.48 -18.66 6.98
N GLN A 227 22.64 -17.86 7.64
CA GLN A 227 22.78 -17.57 9.06
C GLN A 227 22.63 -18.83 9.92
N GLU A 228 21.66 -19.68 9.61
CA GLU A 228 21.44 -20.96 10.28
C GLU A 228 22.65 -21.88 10.10
N ALA A 229 23.13 -22.07 8.86
CA ALA A 229 24.30 -22.90 8.57
C ALA A 229 25.57 -22.39 9.30
N LEU A 230 25.77 -21.06 9.36
CA LEU A 230 26.86 -20.46 10.16
C LEU A 230 26.65 -20.70 11.66
N GLY A 231 25.42 -20.61 12.17
CA GLY A 231 25.09 -20.87 13.58
C GLY A 231 25.34 -22.32 14.00
N GLU A 232 24.92 -23.26 13.17
CA GLU A 232 25.12 -24.69 13.42
C GLU A 232 26.62 -25.07 13.38
N ALA A 233 27.38 -24.53 12.42
CA ALA A 233 28.83 -24.73 12.38
C ALA A 233 29.53 -24.24 13.67
N LYS A 234 29.01 -23.16 14.29
CA LYS A 234 29.50 -22.68 15.60
C LYS A 234 29.16 -23.67 16.73
N HIS A 235 27.96 -24.26 16.72
CA HIS A 235 27.56 -25.25 17.72
C HIS A 235 28.34 -26.57 17.61
N GLU A 236 28.65 -27.02 16.39
CA GLU A 236 29.47 -28.23 16.16
C GLU A 236 30.89 -28.05 16.70
N ARG A 237 31.50 -26.88 16.49
CA ARG A 237 32.80 -26.53 17.10
C ARG A 237 32.77 -26.60 18.63
N GLY A 238 31.71 -26.08 19.25
CA GLY A 238 31.55 -26.13 20.70
C GLY A 238 31.54 -27.55 21.25
N ARG A 239 30.97 -28.51 20.51
CA ARG A 239 30.95 -29.94 20.89
C ARG A 239 32.31 -30.63 20.75
N MET A 240 33.18 -30.16 19.87
CA MET A 240 34.45 -30.80 19.54
C MET A 240 35.65 -30.26 20.35
N GLY A 241 35.39 -29.47 21.41
CA GLY A 241 36.37 -28.64 22.12
C GLY A 241 37.67 -29.30 22.60
N ARG A 242 37.79 -30.64 22.62
CA ARG A 242 39.07 -31.34 22.92
C ARG A 242 39.99 -31.51 21.70
N ALA A 243 39.46 -31.88 20.54
CA ALA A 243 40.27 -32.04 19.31
C ALA A 243 40.69 -30.67 18.75
N LEU A 244 39.82 -29.67 18.88
CA LEU A 244 40.08 -28.30 18.42
C LEU A 244 40.95 -27.47 19.36
N GLN A 245 41.15 -27.88 20.62
CA GLN A 245 42.08 -27.21 21.55
C GLN A 245 43.53 -27.19 21.04
N ARG A 246 43.92 -28.17 20.23
CA ARG A 246 45.24 -28.22 19.58
C ARG A 246 45.34 -27.27 18.37
N LEU A 247 44.21 -26.80 17.87
CA LEU A 247 44.08 -25.87 16.76
C LEU A 247 43.79 -24.43 17.23
N GLN A 248 44.23 -24.03 18.43
CA GLN A 248 43.97 -22.69 19.00
C GLN A 248 44.27 -21.53 18.05
N SER A 249 45.34 -21.59 17.26
CA SER A 249 45.68 -20.54 16.29
C SER A 249 44.76 -20.54 15.06
N ALA A 250 44.36 -21.71 14.55
CA ALA A 250 43.42 -21.83 13.44
C ALA A 250 41.98 -21.46 13.86
N LEU A 251 41.59 -21.80 15.10
CA LEU A 251 40.30 -21.45 15.70
C LEU A 251 40.04 -19.95 15.67
N LEU A 252 41.02 -19.14 16.11
CA LEU A 252 40.90 -17.69 16.11
C LEU A 252 40.72 -17.11 14.70
N GLY A 253 41.43 -17.65 13.71
CA GLY A 253 41.26 -17.28 12.31
C GLY A 253 39.86 -17.59 11.77
N PHE A 254 39.31 -18.74 12.17
CA PHE A 254 37.95 -19.09 11.78
C PHE A 254 36.87 -18.31 12.53
N GLU A 255 37.07 -17.94 13.78
CA GLU A 255 36.13 -17.11 14.53
C GLU A 255 36.05 -15.71 13.93
N ARG A 256 37.19 -15.14 13.54
CA ARG A 256 37.22 -13.83 12.87
C ARG A 256 36.51 -13.85 11.53
N THR A 257 36.75 -14.87 10.71
CA THR A 257 36.07 -15.02 9.41
C THR A 257 34.58 -15.30 9.58
N HIS A 258 34.19 -16.14 10.53
CA HIS A 258 32.79 -16.38 10.89
C HIS A 258 32.06 -15.11 11.34
N GLY A 259 32.64 -14.37 12.28
CA GLY A 259 32.08 -13.09 12.75
C GLY A 259 31.97 -12.06 11.62
N GLY A 260 32.97 -11.98 10.74
CA GLY A 260 32.93 -11.13 9.55
C GLY A 260 31.83 -11.54 8.57
N LEU A 261 31.60 -12.83 8.36
CA LEU A 261 30.50 -13.32 7.51
C LEU A 261 29.14 -13.01 8.13
N LEU A 262 28.96 -13.21 9.43
CA LEU A 262 27.71 -12.84 10.12
C LEU A 262 27.42 -11.35 10.00
N GLN A 263 28.41 -10.48 10.20
CA GLN A 263 28.25 -9.03 10.01
C GLN A 263 27.84 -8.69 8.57
N ARG A 264 28.43 -9.36 7.57
CA ARG A 264 28.05 -9.17 6.16
C ARG A 264 26.62 -9.64 5.90
N VAL A 265 26.19 -10.78 6.46
CA VAL A 265 24.80 -11.26 6.35
C VAL A 265 23.82 -10.26 6.97
N GLU A 266 24.10 -9.74 8.17
CA GLU A 266 23.24 -8.74 8.82
C GLU A 266 23.19 -7.42 8.03
N ALA A 267 24.31 -6.96 7.48
CA ALA A 267 24.35 -5.78 6.63
C ALA A 267 23.56 -5.96 5.33
N LEU A 268 23.57 -7.16 4.74
CA LEU A 268 22.74 -7.50 3.59
C LEU A 268 21.25 -7.62 3.98
N ARG A 269 20.95 -8.16 5.16
CA ARG A 269 19.58 -8.32 5.66
C ARG A 269 18.85 -6.99 5.88
N ALA A 270 19.59 -5.95 6.26
CA ALA A 270 19.08 -4.59 6.39
C ALA A 270 18.63 -3.99 5.04
N GLN A 271 19.04 -4.58 3.92
CA GLN A 271 18.71 -4.14 2.57
C GLN A 271 17.60 -5.00 1.97
N ARG A 272 16.77 -4.39 1.11
CA ARG A 272 15.69 -5.07 0.39
C ARG A 272 15.85 -4.88 -1.11
N PRO A 273 15.91 -5.97 -1.91
CA PRO A 273 15.97 -5.89 -3.36
C PRO A 273 14.92 -4.96 -3.98
N SER A 274 13.67 -5.02 -3.50
CA SER A 274 12.56 -4.20 -4.00
C SER A 274 12.74 -2.68 -3.89
N LEU A 275 13.49 -2.21 -2.89
CA LEU A 275 13.72 -0.78 -2.67
C LEU A 275 14.83 -0.21 -3.57
N VAL A 276 15.89 -1.00 -3.81
CA VAL A 276 17.05 -0.55 -4.61
C VAL A 276 16.75 -0.65 -6.11
N GLY A 277 15.83 -1.53 -6.51
CA GLY A 277 15.44 -1.74 -7.90
C GLY A 277 16.34 -2.75 -8.63
N PRO A 278 16.17 -2.92 -9.95
CA PRO A 278 16.76 -4.03 -10.72
C PRO A 278 18.28 -4.11 -10.66
N GLY A 279 18.98 -3.01 -10.95
CA GLY A 279 20.45 -2.98 -10.93
C GLY A 279 21.04 -3.19 -9.53
N GLY A 280 20.39 -2.63 -8.51
CA GLY A 280 20.76 -2.85 -7.11
C GLY A 280 20.50 -4.28 -6.65
N ALA A 281 19.34 -4.84 -6.99
CA ALA A 281 18.96 -6.21 -6.67
C ALA A 281 19.93 -7.24 -7.25
N ALA A 282 20.35 -7.08 -8.51
CA ALA A 282 21.37 -7.92 -9.12
C ALA A 282 22.71 -7.88 -8.35
N THR A 283 23.10 -6.68 -7.91
CA THR A 283 24.31 -6.49 -7.09
C THR A 283 24.19 -7.17 -5.72
N LEU A 284 23.05 -7.02 -5.05
CA LEU A 284 22.77 -7.67 -3.77
C LEU A 284 22.76 -9.20 -3.88
N LEU A 285 22.15 -9.74 -4.93
CA LEU A 285 22.14 -11.18 -5.20
C LEU A 285 23.55 -11.74 -5.45
N SER A 286 24.42 -10.97 -6.12
CA SER A 286 25.84 -11.34 -6.29
C SER A 286 26.57 -11.34 -4.94
N GLN A 287 26.39 -10.29 -4.13
CA GLN A 287 27.00 -10.20 -2.80
C GLN A 287 26.54 -11.34 -1.87
N ALA A 288 25.26 -11.71 -1.91
CA ALA A 288 24.76 -12.87 -1.18
C ALA A 288 25.38 -14.19 -1.67
N ALA A 289 25.53 -14.36 -2.98
CA ALA A 289 26.21 -15.53 -3.54
C ALA A 289 27.68 -15.63 -3.09
N GLU A 290 28.39 -14.51 -3.02
CA GLU A 290 29.76 -14.46 -2.49
C GLU A 290 29.83 -14.86 -1.01
N VAL A 291 28.88 -14.39 -0.19
CA VAL A 291 28.81 -14.74 1.24
C VAL A 291 28.49 -16.23 1.41
N GLU A 292 27.62 -16.79 0.57
CA GLU A 292 27.34 -18.23 0.54
C GLU A 292 28.55 -19.07 0.14
N ASP A 293 29.27 -18.65 -0.90
CA ASP A 293 30.48 -19.33 -1.36
C ASP A 293 31.56 -19.27 -0.26
N ALA A 294 31.71 -18.12 0.40
CA ALA A 294 32.63 -17.96 1.52
C ALA A 294 32.24 -18.80 2.74
N ALA A 295 30.94 -18.88 3.07
CA ALA A 295 30.44 -19.73 4.15
C ALA A 295 30.66 -21.22 3.87
N ARG A 296 30.40 -21.66 2.62
CA ARG A 296 30.67 -23.04 2.19
C ARG A 296 32.16 -23.38 2.24
N LYS A 297 33.01 -22.48 1.77
CA LYS A 297 34.47 -22.64 1.82
C LYS A 297 34.95 -22.74 3.27
N LEU A 298 34.48 -21.85 4.14
CA LEU A 298 34.80 -21.85 5.55
C LEU A 298 34.38 -23.17 6.21
N HIS A 299 33.19 -23.71 5.90
CA HIS A 299 32.76 -25.01 6.41
C HIS A 299 33.66 -26.16 5.90
N GLY A 300 33.99 -26.19 4.61
CA GLY A 300 34.91 -27.20 4.06
C GLY A 300 36.32 -27.15 4.67
N GLU A 301 36.84 -25.96 4.95
CA GLU A 301 38.13 -25.78 5.66
C GLU A 301 38.07 -26.27 7.11
N GLN A 302 36.92 -26.09 7.77
CA GLN A 302 36.69 -26.59 9.13
C GLN A 302 36.67 -28.12 9.17
N ASP A 303 35.89 -28.75 8.29
CA ASP A 303 35.81 -30.22 8.22
C ASP A 303 37.17 -30.85 7.88
N ALA A 304 37.96 -30.20 7.03
CA ALA A 304 39.31 -30.64 6.71
C ALA A 304 40.25 -30.50 7.92
N ALA A 305 40.22 -29.37 8.62
CA ALA A 305 41.01 -29.14 9.82
C ALA A 305 40.61 -30.12 10.94
N GLU A 306 39.32 -30.41 11.09
CA GLU A 306 38.82 -31.35 12.08
C GLU A 306 39.27 -32.78 11.79
N ARG A 307 39.14 -33.23 10.54
CA ARG A 307 39.63 -34.56 10.13
C ARG A 307 41.12 -34.71 10.43
N LYS A 308 41.92 -33.70 10.07
CA LYS A 308 43.36 -33.69 10.36
C LYS A 308 43.64 -33.76 11.87
N ALA A 309 42.94 -32.98 12.69
CA ALA A 309 43.11 -33.02 14.14
C ALA A 309 42.77 -34.41 14.73
N ARG A 310 41.71 -35.06 14.24
CA ARG A 310 41.36 -36.43 14.67
C ARG A 310 42.43 -37.45 14.26
N GLU A 311 42.98 -37.33 13.05
CA GLU A 311 44.08 -38.19 12.58
C GLU A 311 45.35 -38.00 13.42
N ASP A 312 45.71 -36.75 13.74
CA ASP A 312 46.85 -36.42 14.58
C ASP A 312 46.66 -36.92 16.03
N ASP A 313 45.47 -36.75 16.62
CA ASP A 313 45.11 -37.29 17.94
C ASP A 313 45.24 -38.81 17.99
N GLU A 314 44.79 -39.51 16.95
CA GLU A 314 44.85 -40.96 16.89
C GLU A 314 46.30 -41.45 16.66
N ARG A 315 47.08 -40.72 15.86
CA ARG A 315 48.51 -40.98 15.68
C ARG A 315 49.27 -40.84 17.00
N ASP A 316 49.02 -39.78 17.77
CA ASP A 316 49.63 -39.58 19.09
C ASP A 316 49.26 -40.70 20.06
N ARG A 317 48.00 -41.16 20.06
CA ARG A 317 47.56 -42.28 20.91
C ARG A 317 48.27 -43.57 20.53
N GLN A 318 48.35 -43.89 19.24
CA GLN A 318 49.05 -45.09 18.77
C GLN A 318 50.54 -45.03 19.09
N LEU A 319 51.16 -43.85 18.92
CA LEU A 319 52.57 -43.63 19.25
C LEU A 319 52.81 -43.80 20.76
N ALA A 320 51.99 -43.17 21.60
CA ALA A 320 52.11 -43.30 23.07
C ALA A 320 51.87 -44.75 23.52
N ALA A 321 50.90 -45.45 22.94
CA ALA A 321 50.64 -46.86 23.25
C ALA A 321 51.76 -47.78 22.75
N TRP A 322 52.40 -47.48 21.63
CA TRP A 322 53.59 -48.19 21.15
C TRP A 322 54.79 -47.92 22.05
N GLN A 323 55.08 -46.64 22.38
CA GLN A 323 56.17 -46.26 23.29
C GLN A 323 56.04 -46.95 24.64
N ARG A 324 54.85 -46.95 25.25
CA ARG A 324 54.58 -47.69 26.51
C ARG A 324 54.87 -49.18 26.38
N ARG A 325 54.36 -49.83 25.32
CA ARG A 325 54.63 -51.26 25.06
C ARG A 325 56.13 -51.55 24.90
N THR A 326 56.85 -50.70 24.18
CA THR A 326 58.29 -50.83 23.99
C THR A 326 59.06 -50.62 25.29
N GLU A 327 58.67 -49.64 26.12
CA GLU A 327 59.28 -49.40 27.44
C GLU A 327 59.00 -50.54 28.42
N ASP A 328 57.77 -51.03 28.49
CA ASP A 328 57.37 -52.19 29.30
C ASP A 328 58.15 -53.44 28.86
N ALA A 329 58.27 -53.68 27.56
CA ALA A 329 59.06 -54.79 27.02
C ALA A 329 60.56 -54.67 27.35
N LYS A 330 61.15 -53.46 27.26
CA LYS A 330 62.55 -53.21 27.68
C LYS A 330 62.76 -53.52 29.15
N ARG A 331 61.78 -53.19 30.01
CA ARG A 331 61.85 -53.43 31.45
C ARG A 331 61.66 -54.91 31.81
N GLU A 332 60.80 -55.63 31.11
CA GLU A 332 60.45 -57.01 31.42
C GLU A 332 61.45 -58.04 30.87
N LEU A 333 62.10 -57.74 29.74
CA LEU A 333 63.09 -58.61 29.10
C LEU A 333 64.27 -59.04 30.01
N PRO A 334 64.91 -58.16 30.81
CA PRO A 334 65.93 -58.59 31.77
C PRO A 334 65.36 -59.49 32.88
N ASN A 335 64.14 -59.21 33.37
CA ASN A 335 63.48 -60.03 34.37
C ASN A 335 63.21 -61.45 33.85
N ARG A 336 62.73 -61.58 32.60
CA ARG A 336 62.48 -62.87 31.96
C ARG A 336 63.75 -63.64 31.66
N ARG A 337 64.84 -62.96 31.26
CA ARG A 337 66.16 -63.59 31.12
C ARG A 337 66.71 -64.10 32.45
N ALA A 338 66.51 -63.37 33.55
CA ALA A 338 66.89 -63.83 34.89
C ALA A 338 66.03 -65.04 35.35
N ALA A 339 64.72 -65.02 35.08
CA ALA A 339 63.82 -66.14 35.37
C ALA A 339 64.17 -67.40 34.56
N LEU A 340 64.50 -67.25 33.27
CA LEU A 340 65.00 -68.34 32.43
C LEU A 340 66.27 -68.96 33.02
N LYS A 341 67.26 -68.12 33.40
CA LYS A 341 68.50 -68.59 34.02
C LYS A 341 68.24 -69.33 35.33
N ALA A 342 67.32 -68.85 36.16
CA ALA A 342 66.93 -69.51 37.40
C ALA A 342 66.20 -70.86 37.15
N ALA A 343 65.36 -70.94 36.11
CA ALA A 343 64.70 -72.17 35.72
C ALA A 343 65.68 -73.20 35.14
N GLU A 344 66.66 -72.76 34.34
CA GLU A 344 67.78 -73.60 33.85
C GLU A 344 68.61 -74.15 35.01
N GLN A 345 68.95 -73.32 36.00
CA GLN A 345 69.64 -73.75 37.21
C GLN A 345 68.84 -74.78 38.03
N ARG A 346 67.51 -74.60 38.14
CA ARG A 346 66.63 -75.58 38.80
C ARG A 346 66.57 -76.90 38.05
N ARG A 347 66.50 -76.88 36.72
CA ARG A 347 66.56 -78.08 35.88
C ARG A 347 67.88 -78.83 36.14
N ASP A 348 69.00 -78.13 36.12
CA ASP A 348 70.32 -78.73 36.32
C ASP A 348 70.46 -79.33 37.72
N ALA A 349 69.99 -78.63 38.75
CA ALA A 349 69.95 -79.15 40.12
C ALA A 349 69.07 -80.42 40.23
N CYS A 350 67.86 -80.41 39.65
CA CYS A 350 66.98 -81.59 39.64
C CYS A 350 67.60 -82.76 38.86
N ALA A 351 68.32 -82.49 37.77
CA ALA A 351 68.98 -83.52 36.97
C ALA A 351 70.18 -84.15 37.70
N GLU A 352 70.97 -83.35 38.43
CA GLU A 352 72.05 -83.85 39.29
C GLU A 352 71.50 -84.64 40.48
N GLU A 353 70.43 -84.15 41.14
CA GLU A 353 69.75 -84.89 42.21
C GLU A 353 69.14 -86.21 41.70
N LEU A 354 68.56 -86.22 40.50
CA LEU A 354 68.03 -87.43 39.88
C LEU A 354 69.15 -88.45 39.62
N ARG A 355 70.32 -88.02 39.12
CA ARG A 355 71.50 -88.90 38.97
C ARG A 355 71.96 -89.46 40.32
N GLY A 356 72.01 -88.62 41.36
CA GLY A 356 72.36 -89.08 42.71
C GLY A 356 71.36 -90.07 43.30
N VAL A 357 70.05 -89.89 43.06
CA VAL A 357 69.01 -90.84 43.47
C VAL A 357 69.09 -92.14 42.66
N ASP A 358 69.39 -92.07 41.36
CA ASP A 358 69.58 -93.26 40.50
C ASP A 358 70.79 -94.09 40.94
N GLU A 359 71.91 -93.43 41.26
CA GLU A 359 73.11 -94.07 41.83
C GLU A 359 72.83 -94.69 43.21
N ALA A 360 72.11 -93.98 44.09
CA ALA A 360 71.69 -94.51 45.38
C ALA A 360 70.71 -95.69 45.26
N MET A 361 69.87 -95.71 44.21
CA MET A 361 68.92 -96.79 43.94
C MET A 361 69.62 -98.09 43.50
N GLN A 362 70.81 -98.00 42.88
CA GLN A 362 71.64 -99.15 42.53
C GLN A 362 72.30 -99.80 43.76
N ALA A 363 72.55 -99.05 44.83
CA ALA A 363 73.26 -99.50 46.03
C ALA A 363 72.36 -99.95 47.21
N ALA A 364 71.02 -99.81 47.13
CA ALA A 364 70.13 -99.88 48.30
C ALA A 364 69.26 -101.16 48.43
N ASP A 365 68.91 -101.53 49.67
CA ASP A 365 68.06 -102.67 50.05
C ASP A 365 66.55 -102.49 49.73
N LYS A 366 65.78 -103.60 49.77
CA LYS A 366 64.37 -103.71 49.31
C LYS A 366 63.39 -102.65 49.87
N THR A 367 63.59 -102.13 51.08
CA THR A 367 62.74 -101.08 51.69
C THR A 367 63.15 -99.67 51.27
N ALA A 368 64.45 -99.42 51.08
CA ALA A 368 64.99 -98.15 50.60
C ALA A 368 64.66 -97.88 49.11
N LYS A 369 64.51 -98.94 48.30
CA LYS A 369 64.11 -98.83 46.88
C LYS A 369 62.72 -98.22 46.68
N LYS A 370 61.75 -98.45 47.57
CA LYS A 370 60.41 -97.84 47.43
C LYS A 370 60.44 -96.32 47.63
N ASN A 371 61.21 -95.84 48.60
CA ASN A 371 61.38 -94.41 48.85
C ASN A 371 62.19 -93.75 47.74
N ALA A 372 63.22 -94.41 47.21
CA ALA A 372 64.01 -93.92 46.07
C ALA A 372 63.16 -93.80 44.78
N VAL A 373 62.28 -94.76 44.49
CA VAL A 373 61.37 -94.68 43.34
C VAL A 373 60.35 -93.54 43.47
N ALA A 374 59.86 -93.26 44.69
CA ALA A 374 58.98 -92.12 44.93
C ALA A 374 59.71 -90.78 44.73
N SER A 375 60.96 -90.67 45.22
CA SER A 375 61.81 -89.49 45.01
C SER A 375 62.19 -89.30 43.53
N GLN A 376 62.50 -90.38 42.80
CA GLN A 376 62.79 -90.34 41.37
C GLN A 376 61.60 -89.82 40.56
N ARG A 377 60.38 -90.30 40.84
CA ARG A 377 59.16 -89.80 40.17
C ARG A 377 58.90 -88.32 40.45
N LYS A 378 59.08 -87.88 41.70
CA LYS A 378 58.92 -86.47 42.06
C LYS A 378 59.94 -85.58 41.35
N LEU A 379 61.21 -85.99 41.31
CA LEU A 379 62.27 -85.26 40.60
C LEU A 379 62.08 -85.28 39.08
N ALA A 380 61.55 -86.35 38.50
CA ALA A 380 61.19 -86.41 37.08
C ALA A 380 60.02 -85.47 36.75
N ASP A 381 59.00 -85.39 37.61
CA ASP A 381 57.90 -84.43 37.47
C ASP A 381 58.39 -82.98 37.62
N ASP A 382 59.29 -82.72 38.56
CA ASP A 382 59.88 -81.40 38.79
C ASP A 382 60.81 -80.98 37.63
N LEU A 383 61.55 -81.93 37.03
CA LEU A 383 62.34 -81.71 35.81
C LEU A 383 61.43 -81.38 34.62
N GLN A 384 60.34 -82.12 34.43
CA GLN A 384 59.36 -81.85 33.37
C GLN A 384 58.67 -80.48 33.56
N ARG A 385 58.40 -80.07 34.81
CA ARG A 385 57.89 -78.72 35.12
C ARG A 385 58.91 -77.64 34.79
N ALA A 386 60.17 -77.83 35.17
CA ALA A 386 61.24 -76.89 34.85
C ALA A 386 61.45 -76.75 33.32
N GLU A 387 61.38 -77.84 32.55
CA GLU A 387 61.46 -77.78 31.09
C GLU A 387 60.29 -77.01 30.46
N LYS A 388 59.06 -77.18 30.97
CA LYS A 388 57.90 -76.39 30.54
C LYS A 388 58.05 -74.91 30.88
N GLU A 389 58.60 -74.58 32.05
CA GLU A 389 58.91 -73.19 32.44
C GLU A 389 59.98 -72.57 31.55
N ILE A 390 61.04 -73.32 31.21
CA ILE A 390 62.10 -72.89 30.27
C ILE A 390 61.51 -72.61 28.88
N ALA A 391 60.68 -73.52 28.35
CA ALA A 391 60.03 -73.33 27.05
C ALA A 391 59.10 -72.10 27.06
N LYS A 392 58.31 -71.92 28.13
CA LYS A 392 57.45 -70.74 28.31
C LYS A 392 58.27 -69.45 28.33
N HIS A 393 59.34 -69.39 29.13
CA HIS A 393 60.18 -68.20 29.22
C HIS A 393 60.95 -67.90 27.93
N ARG A 394 61.35 -68.92 27.15
CA ARG A 394 61.95 -68.72 25.83
C ARG A 394 60.97 -68.08 24.86
N ASN A 395 59.74 -68.58 24.79
CA ASN A 395 58.69 -68.00 23.94
C ASN A 395 58.36 -66.56 24.37
N GLU A 396 58.24 -66.29 25.67
CA GLU A 396 58.00 -64.93 26.20
C GLU A 396 59.16 -63.97 25.87
N ILE A 397 60.42 -64.42 25.93
CA ILE A 397 61.58 -63.61 25.53
C ILE A 397 61.58 -63.36 24.03
N GLU A 398 61.21 -64.34 23.21
CA GLU A 398 61.10 -64.18 21.76
C GLU A 398 60.01 -63.17 21.39
N ASP A 399 58.82 -63.28 21.99
CA ASP A 399 57.72 -62.33 21.79
C ASP A 399 58.12 -60.89 22.20
N LEU A 400 58.77 -60.74 23.35
CA LEU A 400 59.28 -59.43 23.82
C LEU A 400 60.39 -58.88 22.91
N ALA A 401 61.27 -59.75 22.39
CA ALA A 401 62.32 -59.34 21.45
C ALA A 401 61.74 -58.90 20.10
N GLN A 402 60.72 -59.60 19.60
CA GLN A 402 59.98 -59.20 18.39
C GLN A 402 59.27 -57.86 18.58
N GLN A 403 58.67 -57.61 19.75
CA GLN A 403 58.05 -56.33 20.08
C GLN A 403 59.05 -55.17 20.09
N LEU A 404 60.29 -55.39 20.55
CA LEU A 404 61.35 -54.38 20.53
C LEU A 404 61.94 -54.13 19.14
N ALA A 405 61.95 -55.15 18.29
CA ALA A 405 62.43 -55.04 16.91
C ALA A 405 61.38 -54.39 15.98
N GLY A 406 60.11 -54.37 16.36
CA GLY A 406 59.03 -53.77 15.57
C GLY A 406 59.11 -52.24 15.51
N CYS A 407 59.21 -51.69 14.30
CA CYS A 407 59.09 -50.24 14.07
C CYS A 407 57.63 -49.76 14.26
N PHE A 408 57.46 -48.49 14.63
CA PHE A 408 56.14 -47.89 14.69
C PHE A 408 55.57 -47.69 13.28
N GLU A 409 54.42 -48.30 13.02
CA GLU A 409 53.62 -48.05 11.82
C GLU A 409 52.26 -47.49 12.23
N PHE A 410 51.96 -46.28 11.76
CA PHE A 410 50.64 -45.70 11.98
C PHE A 410 49.59 -46.45 11.16
N ARG A 411 48.56 -46.93 11.83
CA ARG A 411 47.40 -47.53 11.18
C ARG A 411 46.25 -46.53 11.25
N PRO A 412 45.92 -45.82 10.16
CA PRO A 412 44.81 -44.90 10.19
C PRO A 412 43.55 -45.65 10.60
N PRO A 413 42.69 -45.05 11.45
CA PRO A 413 41.41 -45.65 11.77
C PRO A 413 40.67 -45.91 10.45
N PRO A 414 39.99 -47.06 10.31
CA PRO A 414 39.24 -47.35 9.09
C PRO A 414 38.31 -46.17 8.85
N ALA A 415 38.41 -45.55 7.67
CA ALA A 415 37.52 -44.48 7.27
C ALA A 415 36.10 -44.97 7.59
N PRO A 416 35.30 -44.21 8.36
CA PRO A 416 33.96 -44.65 8.70
C PRO A 416 33.29 -45.01 7.39
N ALA A 417 32.94 -46.29 7.24
CA ALA A 417 32.26 -46.79 6.06
C ALA A 417 31.14 -45.79 5.78
N SER A 418 31.19 -45.16 4.60
CA SER A 418 30.27 -44.11 4.23
C SER A 418 28.88 -44.56 4.65
N ARG A 419 28.33 -43.91 5.67
CA ARG A 419 27.03 -44.25 6.23
C ARG A 419 26.02 -43.77 5.20
N ALA A 420 25.89 -44.56 4.14
CA ALA A 420 24.80 -44.45 3.21
C ALA A 420 23.54 -44.66 4.06
N GLN A 421 22.75 -43.59 4.14
CA GLN A 421 21.34 -43.60 4.49
C GLN A 421 21.00 -44.08 5.92
N GLN A 422 21.04 -43.16 6.88
CA GLN A 422 19.92 -42.87 7.79
C GLN A 422 20.34 -41.79 8.79
N VAL A 423 20.55 -40.56 8.29
CA VAL A 423 20.46 -39.36 9.12
C VAL A 423 19.48 -38.43 8.42
N LYS A 424 18.41 -38.14 9.14
CA LYS A 424 17.25 -37.34 8.74
C LYS A 424 17.58 -35.84 8.74
N GLY A 425 18.73 -35.49 8.17
CA GLY A 425 19.30 -34.14 8.16
C GLY A 425 20.40 -34.08 7.10
N ARG A 426 20.01 -34.00 5.84
CA ARG A 426 20.90 -33.75 4.71
C ARG A 426 21.26 -32.27 4.75
N PHE A 427 22.39 -32.00 5.39
CA PHE A 427 22.82 -30.69 5.86
C PHE A 427 23.42 -29.86 4.72
N VAL A 428 22.56 -29.21 3.95
CA VAL A 428 22.86 -28.54 2.66
C VAL A 428 22.78 -29.52 1.47
N PRO A 429 21.76 -29.39 0.60
CA PRO A 429 21.75 -30.10 -0.67
C PRO A 429 22.97 -29.71 -1.49
N VAL A 430 23.74 -30.70 -1.93
CA VAL A 430 24.62 -30.54 -3.10
C VAL A 430 23.72 -30.37 -4.31
N ALA A 431 23.22 -29.16 -4.52
CA ALA A 431 22.63 -28.72 -5.78
C ALA A 431 23.71 -28.04 -6.59
N SER A 432 24.62 -28.84 -7.15
CA SER A 432 25.32 -28.44 -8.38
C SER A 432 24.43 -28.84 -9.54
N ALA A 433 23.44 -27.99 -9.85
CA ALA A 433 22.76 -27.88 -11.14
C ALA A 433 21.63 -26.86 -11.00
N ALA A 434 21.73 -25.77 -11.74
CA ALA A 434 20.85 -24.60 -11.71
C ALA A 434 20.87 -23.82 -10.39
N ARG A 435 21.81 -22.84 -10.30
CA ARG A 435 21.45 -21.55 -9.71
C ARG A 435 20.17 -21.14 -10.43
N SER A 436 19.00 -21.35 -9.81
CA SER A 436 17.73 -20.89 -10.37
C SER A 436 17.97 -19.43 -10.68
N ALA A 437 17.93 -19.06 -11.97
CA ALA A 437 18.08 -17.68 -12.38
C ALA A 437 16.95 -16.94 -11.66
N VAL A 438 17.29 -16.24 -10.59
CA VAL A 438 16.34 -15.48 -9.82
C VAL A 438 15.85 -14.40 -10.78
N ASP A 439 14.58 -14.51 -11.18
CA ASP A 439 13.95 -13.62 -12.15
C ASP A 439 13.77 -12.24 -11.50
N VAL A 440 14.77 -11.37 -11.68
CA VAL A 440 14.72 -9.99 -11.20
C VAL A 440 13.87 -9.19 -12.19
N PRO A 441 12.77 -8.56 -11.75
CA PRO A 441 11.96 -7.75 -12.65
C PRO A 441 12.76 -6.57 -13.22
N ASP A 442 12.61 -6.29 -14.51
CA ASP A 442 13.30 -5.19 -15.19
C ASP A 442 12.84 -3.80 -14.73
N GLU A 443 11.63 -3.71 -14.18
CA GLU A 443 11.00 -2.46 -13.76
C GLU A 443 11.13 -2.26 -12.24
N LYS A 444 11.60 -1.08 -11.81
CA LYS A 444 11.62 -0.69 -10.37
C LYS A 444 10.20 -0.39 -9.89
N LEU A 445 9.90 -0.74 -8.63
CA LEU A 445 8.65 -0.33 -7.99
C LEU A 445 8.50 1.20 -7.92
N PRO A 446 7.25 1.72 -7.88
CA PRO A 446 7.02 3.13 -7.64
C PRO A 446 7.52 3.52 -6.23
N GLU A 447 8.02 4.74 -6.11
CA GLU A 447 8.52 5.28 -4.82
C GLU A 447 7.39 5.75 -3.92
N VAL A 448 6.28 6.15 -4.53
CA VAL A 448 5.07 6.62 -3.87
C VAL A 448 3.86 5.94 -4.48
N GLY A 449 2.85 5.67 -3.65
CA GLY A 449 1.60 5.09 -4.08
C GLY A 449 1.63 3.56 -4.27
N THR A 450 0.49 3.03 -4.69
CA THR A 450 0.30 1.59 -4.91
C THR A 450 -0.01 1.31 -6.38
N LEU A 451 0.70 0.33 -6.96
CA LEU A 451 0.50 -0.06 -8.36
C LEU A 451 -0.59 -1.13 -8.45
N ARG A 452 -1.64 -0.83 -9.21
CA ARG A 452 -2.76 -1.75 -9.48
C ARG A 452 -2.90 -1.99 -10.98
N SER A 453 -3.54 -3.10 -11.33
CA SER A 453 -3.84 -3.47 -12.71
C SER A 453 -5.33 -3.77 -12.86
N HIS A 454 -5.91 -3.33 -13.97
CA HIS A 454 -7.30 -3.63 -14.32
C HIS A 454 -7.43 -3.71 -15.84
N LYS A 455 -7.95 -4.84 -16.35
CA LYS A 455 -8.14 -5.10 -17.79
C LYS A 455 -6.88 -4.84 -18.64
N GLY A 456 -5.71 -5.23 -18.12
CA GLY A 456 -4.43 -5.06 -18.82
C GLY A 456 -3.85 -3.64 -18.81
N ARG A 457 -4.49 -2.68 -18.13
CA ARG A 457 -3.95 -1.34 -17.90
C ARG A 457 -3.44 -1.19 -16.47
N ARG A 458 -2.34 -0.46 -16.30
CA ARG A 458 -1.73 -0.16 -15.01
C ARG A 458 -2.23 1.18 -14.47
N TYR A 459 -2.42 1.24 -13.17
CA TYR A 459 -2.88 2.41 -12.44
C TYR A 459 -1.97 2.63 -11.24
N LEU A 460 -1.41 3.83 -11.10
CA LEU A 460 -0.66 4.21 -9.92
C LEU A 460 -1.58 5.03 -9.02
N VAL A 461 -1.89 4.50 -7.84
CA VAL A 461 -2.78 5.14 -6.88
C VAL A 461 -1.95 5.92 -5.88
N ILE A 462 -2.19 7.23 -5.74
CA ILE A 462 -1.55 8.07 -4.72
C ILE A 462 -2.58 8.58 -3.71
N ASP A 463 -2.19 8.60 -2.43
CA ASP A 463 -3.08 9.01 -1.32
C ASP A 463 -2.87 10.47 -0.89
N SER A 464 -1.76 11.10 -1.32
CA SER A 464 -1.40 12.48 -0.96
C SER A 464 -1.02 13.30 -2.18
N TRP A 465 -1.39 14.59 -2.16
CA TRP A 465 -0.99 15.58 -3.15
C TRP A 465 0.50 15.86 -3.19
N ASP A 466 1.20 15.69 -2.06
CA ASP A 466 2.66 15.83 -1.98
C ASP A 466 3.38 14.80 -2.87
N HIS A 467 2.70 13.68 -3.15
CA HIS A 467 3.22 12.62 -4.00
C HIS A 467 2.94 12.85 -5.49
N LEU A 468 2.24 13.93 -5.89
CA LEU A 468 1.84 14.15 -7.28
C LEU A 468 3.04 14.17 -8.24
N ALA A 469 4.06 14.98 -7.94
CA ALA A 469 5.21 15.14 -8.84
C ALA A 469 6.03 13.85 -8.98
N VAL A 470 6.29 13.15 -7.87
CA VAL A 470 7.02 11.87 -7.87
C VAL A 470 6.16 10.77 -8.52
N GLY A 471 4.86 10.79 -8.26
CA GLY A 471 3.86 9.88 -8.82
C GLY A 471 3.76 10.00 -10.34
N GLU A 472 3.76 11.20 -10.91
CA GLU A 472 3.73 11.41 -12.36
C GLU A 472 4.97 10.82 -13.04
N GLN A 473 6.16 11.05 -12.47
CA GLN A 473 7.40 10.47 -13.00
C GLN A 473 7.37 8.94 -12.94
N ALA A 474 6.92 8.37 -11.81
CA ALA A 474 6.79 6.93 -11.64
C ALA A 474 5.73 6.33 -12.58
N ALA A 475 4.59 7.00 -12.74
CA ALA A 475 3.50 6.59 -13.62
C ALA A 475 3.94 6.59 -15.09
N ALA A 476 4.64 7.63 -15.54
CA ALA A 476 5.21 7.71 -16.88
C ALA A 476 6.21 6.58 -17.15
N ARG A 477 7.12 6.33 -16.19
CA ARG A 477 8.10 5.22 -16.29
C ARG A 477 7.42 3.85 -16.39
N LEU A 478 6.35 3.63 -15.63
CA LEU A 478 5.65 2.34 -15.53
C LEU A 478 4.52 2.19 -16.57
N ALA A 479 4.34 3.17 -17.46
CA ALA A 479 3.21 3.28 -18.38
C ALA A 479 1.84 3.10 -17.68
N ALA A 480 1.71 3.70 -16.49
CA ALA A 480 0.53 3.63 -15.65
C ALA A 480 -0.26 4.94 -15.65
N HIS A 481 -1.58 4.87 -15.46
CA HIS A 481 -2.42 6.04 -15.24
C HIS A 481 -2.36 6.46 -13.77
N LEU A 482 -1.98 7.71 -13.50
CA LEU A 482 -1.99 8.26 -12.15
C LEU A 482 -3.43 8.61 -11.73
N VAL A 483 -3.88 8.02 -10.62
CA VAL A 483 -5.27 8.10 -10.16
C VAL A 483 -5.36 8.27 -8.64
N ALA A 484 -6.50 8.78 -8.18
CA ALA A 484 -6.88 8.83 -6.78
C ALA A 484 -7.42 7.47 -6.29
N PRO A 485 -7.44 7.22 -4.97
CA PRO A 485 -8.01 6.01 -4.40
C PRO A 485 -9.52 5.84 -4.68
N GLU A 486 -9.99 4.60 -4.53
CA GLU A 486 -11.42 4.27 -4.52
C GLU A 486 -12.15 5.11 -3.46
N ASN A 487 -13.41 5.48 -3.72
CA ASN A 487 -14.24 6.11 -2.69
C ASN A 487 -14.36 5.13 -1.52
N THR A 488 -13.91 5.55 -0.34
CA THR A 488 -14.15 4.86 0.93
C THR A 488 -15.52 5.22 1.48
#